data_AF-A0A1F9I3K4-F1
#
_entry.id   AF-A0A1F9I3K4-F1
#
_cell.length_a   1.000
_cell.length_b   1.000
_cell.length_c   1.000
_cell.angle_alpha   90.00
_cell.angle_beta   90.00
_cell.angle_gamma   90.00
#
_symmetry.space_group_name_H-M   'P 1'
#
loop_
_entity.id
_entity.type
_entity.pdbx_description
1 polymer ?
#
loop_
_entity_poly.entity_id
_entity_poly.type
_entity_poly.pdbx_seq_one_letter_code
_entity_poly.pdbx_strand_id
1 'polypeptide(L)'
;MRVVLTREEVFYTITKHAAVIRMKTGVKKDGTLVARECEIHLDTGAYAEIGPRVAKKSGYTAAGPYKIPNLKIDSYSVYTNKPPAGAFRGFGVSQSAWAVESQMDIIATALKIDPLELRKQNGYDEGDKFVTEETLRAVGLKECLDEVAKSIGWGKKVEGKKETNIRRGKGLACMIKATITPSISCAVVKLNEDASLSIYTGTVEMGQGSETVLAQIAGKELGLPIQTIQVLGVDTDVVPYDLTTSSSRSTFHMGKAVQLAAQDIMRQLKQIVVKEYGVPEDKVTFADGKIRLPETQLDYAEVMFKRFGMQGGTLVGEGQVKTSTKNEFGEKSTSAFWFFAAGAAEVEVDVDTGKFKLIKYATAVDVGKALNPLGCRQQLAGAAITGIGQAMFEEIAYDNGQLINPNLVDYVLPSFGDMPPVIDPICVEVPDRNGPFGAKGIGESALIPVAPAIANAVFDAVGVRIRDLPIKAEKIFLALEETKAKS
;
A
#
# COMPACT_ATOMS: atom_id res chain seq x y z
N MET A 1 7.04 -33.10 -13.77
CA MET A 1 7.38 -33.17 -12.33
C MET A 1 6.51 -32.18 -11.59
N ARG A 2 5.86 -32.57 -10.49
CA ARG A 2 5.11 -31.66 -9.62
C ARG A 2 5.84 -31.56 -8.28
N VAL A 3 6.09 -30.35 -7.82
CA VAL A 3 6.71 -30.06 -6.52
C VAL A 3 5.70 -29.27 -5.69
N VAL A 4 5.37 -29.78 -4.50
CA VAL A 4 4.46 -29.13 -3.55
C VAL A 4 5.10 -29.21 -2.18
N LEU A 5 5.30 -28.05 -1.55
CA LEU A 5 5.89 -27.96 -0.22
C LEU A 5 4.83 -28.24 0.85
N THR A 6 5.23 -28.94 1.89
CA THR A 6 4.51 -29.00 3.16
C THR A 6 4.49 -27.64 3.85
N ARG A 7 3.60 -27.45 4.83
CA ARG A 7 3.54 -26.21 5.60
C ARG A 7 4.87 -25.91 6.30
N GLU A 8 5.49 -26.92 6.88
CA GLU A 8 6.80 -26.82 7.52
C GLU A 8 7.86 -26.32 6.54
N GLU A 9 7.99 -26.95 5.37
CA GLU A 9 8.97 -26.55 4.35
C GLU A 9 8.78 -25.11 3.89
N VAL A 10 7.54 -24.59 3.82
CA VAL A 10 7.28 -23.18 3.47
C VAL A 10 7.98 -22.21 4.42
N PHE A 11 8.05 -22.50 5.71
CA PHE A 11 8.72 -21.62 6.69
C PHE A 11 10.24 -21.53 6.47
N TYR A 12 10.84 -22.49 5.78
CA TYR A 12 12.26 -22.50 5.44
C TYR A 12 12.58 -21.84 4.09
N THR A 13 11.56 -21.38 3.34
CA THR A 13 11.77 -20.80 2.00
C THR A 13 12.17 -19.33 2.05
N ILE A 14 11.31 -18.47 2.58
CA ILE A 14 11.49 -17.02 2.60
C ILE A 14 10.78 -16.42 3.81
N THR A 15 11.41 -15.44 4.45
CA THR A 15 10.84 -14.73 5.60
C THR A 15 10.77 -13.22 5.36
N LYS A 16 10.08 -12.51 6.25
CA LYS A 16 10.18 -11.05 6.32
C LYS A 16 11.49 -10.68 7.03
N HIS A 17 12.18 -9.66 6.53
CA HIS A 17 13.39 -9.14 7.18
C HIS A 17 13.10 -8.67 8.61
N ALA A 18 13.74 -9.29 9.60
CA ALA A 18 13.80 -8.74 10.95
C ALA A 18 14.68 -7.48 10.93
N ALA A 19 14.40 -6.51 11.80
CA ALA A 19 15.14 -5.25 11.81
C ALA A 19 15.46 -4.79 13.24
N VAL A 20 16.68 -4.28 13.41
CA VAL A 20 17.06 -3.47 14.56
C VAL A 20 17.28 -2.05 14.07
N ILE A 21 16.61 -1.09 14.68
CA ILE A 21 16.64 0.31 14.26
C ILE A 21 16.99 1.20 15.44
N ARG A 22 18.04 1.99 15.29
CA ARG A 22 18.42 3.04 16.22
C ARG A 22 18.12 4.39 15.60
N MET A 23 17.37 5.24 16.30
CA MET A 23 16.95 6.52 15.77
C MET A 23 17.11 7.66 16.78
N LYS A 24 17.67 8.78 16.33
CA LYS A 24 17.83 10.01 17.09
C LYS A 24 17.31 11.17 16.27
N THR A 25 16.33 11.91 16.81
CA THR A 25 15.75 13.07 16.15
C THR A 25 15.99 14.33 17.00
N GLY A 26 16.52 15.38 16.37
CA GLY A 26 16.64 16.72 16.94
C GLY A 26 15.41 17.55 16.63
N VAL A 27 14.86 18.21 17.66
CA VAL A 27 13.60 18.97 17.58
C VAL A 27 13.72 20.31 18.30
N LYS A 28 13.00 21.32 17.82
CA LYS A 28 12.81 22.59 18.53
C LYS A 28 11.72 22.46 19.61
N LYS A 29 11.66 23.43 20.52
CA LYS A 29 10.62 23.51 21.56
C LYS A 29 9.20 23.60 20.99
N ASP A 30 9.06 24.15 19.79
CA ASP A 30 7.77 24.29 19.07
C ASP A 30 7.38 23.03 18.28
N GLY A 31 8.12 21.92 18.41
CA GLY A 31 7.85 20.67 17.70
C GLY A 31 8.43 20.59 16.28
N THR A 32 9.09 21.62 15.78
CA THR A 32 9.73 21.58 14.46
C THR A 32 10.88 20.56 14.45
N LEU A 33 10.85 19.62 13.50
CA LEU A 33 11.94 18.65 13.30
C LEU A 33 13.13 19.33 12.59
N VAL A 34 14.35 19.12 13.12
CA VAL A 34 15.57 19.79 12.63
C VAL A 34 16.54 18.80 12.03
N ALA A 35 16.74 17.66 12.68
CA ALA A 35 17.69 16.65 12.21
C ALA A 35 17.23 15.24 12.58
N ARG A 36 17.61 14.25 11.79
CA ARG A 36 17.47 12.84 12.16
C ARG A 36 18.68 12.02 11.74
N GLU A 37 19.18 11.24 12.70
CA GLU A 37 20.16 10.18 12.50
C GLU A 37 19.46 8.83 12.70
N CYS A 38 19.60 7.93 11.74
CA CYS A 38 18.98 6.61 11.77
C CYS A 38 19.95 5.53 11.28
N GLU A 39 20.06 4.45 12.03
CA GLU A 39 20.83 3.26 11.66
C GLU A 39 19.89 2.04 11.64
N ILE A 40 19.86 1.33 10.52
CA ILE A 40 18.94 0.22 10.25
C ILE A 40 19.75 -1.03 9.91
N HIS A 41 19.60 -2.09 10.69
CA HIS A 41 20.20 -3.40 10.41
C HIS A 41 19.09 -4.38 10.08
N LEU A 42 19.07 -4.89 8.85
CA LEU A 42 18.07 -5.84 8.37
C LEU A 42 18.68 -7.23 8.25
N ASP A 43 18.15 -8.17 9.02
CA ASP A 43 18.50 -9.59 8.90
C ASP A 43 17.96 -10.12 7.56
N THR A 44 18.89 -10.42 6.65
CA THR A 44 18.61 -10.87 5.27
C THR A 44 18.68 -12.40 5.15
N GLY A 45 19.05 -13.11 6.23
CA GLY A 45 19.28 -14.55 6.18
C GLY A 45 20.52 -14.92 5.37
N ALA A 46 20.59 -16.17 4.91
CA ALA A 46 21.82 -16.73 4.34
C ALA A 46 22.17 -16.27 2.91
N TYR A 47 21.21 -15.70 2.17
CA TYR A 47 21.37 -15.31 0.77
C TYR A 47 20.76 -13.94 0.48
N ALA A 48 21.29 -13.24 -0.52
CA ALA A 48 20.98 -11.82 -0.75
C ALA A 48 19.50 -11.58 -1.02
N GLU A 49 18.88 -12.51 -1.76
CA GLU A 49 17.53 -12.40 -2.32
C GLU A 49 17.27 -10.96 -2.78
N ILE A 50 16.30 -10.26 -2.20
CA ILE A 50 15.97 -8.87 -2.47
C ILE A 50 16.37 -7.92 -1.34
N GLY A 51 17.19 -8.40 -0.40
CA GLY A 51 17.68 -7.68 0.77
C GLY A 51 18.32 -6.32 0.48
N PRO A 52 19.23 -6.18 -0.50
CA PRO A 52 19.77 -4.87 -0.87
C PRO A 52 18.70 -3.85 -1.28
N ARG A 53 17.60 -4.30 -1.91
CA ARG A 53 16.49 -3.42 -2.30
C ARG A 53 15.59 -3.10 -1.10
N VAL A 54 15.39 -4.04 -0.18
CA VAL A 54 14.66 -3.79 1.08
C VAL A 54 15.44 -2.78 1.92
N ALA A 55 16.75 -2.97 2.11
CA ALA A 55 17.61 -2.03 2.84
C ALA A 55 17.59 -0.63 2.23
N LYS A 56 17.69 -0.51 0.90
CA LYS A 56 17.55 0.78 0.21
C LYS A 56 16.21 1.45 0.51
N LYS A 57 15.09 0.70 0.42
CA LYS A 57 13.74 1.23 0.68
C LYS A 57 13.53 1.62 2.14
N SER A 58 13.98 0.80 3.09
CA SER A 58 13.93 1.11 4.52
C SER A 58 14.74 2.37 4.85
N GLY A 59 15.89 2.57 4.20
CA GLY A 59 16.76 3.73 4.40
C GLY A 59 16.06 5.04 4.13
N TYR A 60 15.73 5.36 2.87
CA TYR A 60 15.16 6.67 2.57
C TYR A 60 13.77 6.88 3.20
N THR A 61 12.99 5.83 3.45
CA THR A 61 11.68 5.96 4.13
C THR A 61 11.80 6.16 5.64
N ALA A 62 12.97 5.93 6.26
CA ALA A 62 13.20 6.25 7.67
C ALA A 62 13.29 7.77 7.97
N ALA A 63 13.36 8.60 6.93
CA ALA A 63 13.06 10.04 7.05
C ALA A 63 11.62 10.28 7.54
N GLY A 64 10.72 9.32 7.29
CA GLY A 64 9.30 9.41 7.59
C GLY A 64 8.56 10.32 6.62
N PRO A 65 7.24 10.45 6.78
CA PRO A 65 6.41 11.37 6.00
C PRO A 65 6.56 12.84 6.46
N TYR A 66 7.77 13.26 6.87
CA TYR A 66 8.00 14.53 7.54
C TYR A 66 9.11 15.36 6.91
N LYS A 67 8.94 16.69 6.95
CA LYS A 67 9.94 17.69 6.60
C LYS A 67 11.06 17.72 7.65
N ILE A 68 12.23 17.19 7.30
CA ILE A 68 13.42 17.21 8.15
C ILE A 68 14.61 17.70 7.31
N PRO A 69 15.18 18.88 7.59
CA PRO A 69 16.19 19.48 6.71
C PRO A 69 17.56 18.79 6.79
N ASN A 70 17.90 18.11 7.89
CA ASN A 70 19.20 17.47 8.07
C ASN A 70 19.04 15.97 8.34
N LEU A 71 19.56 15.12 7.47
CA LEU A 71 19.38 13.67 7.56
C LEU A 71 20.72 12.94 7.43
N LYS A 72 20.92 11.94 8.29
CA LYS A 72 21.97 10.92 8.16
C LYS A 72 21.33 9.56 8.37
N ILE A 73 21.26 8.74 7.32
CA ILE A 73 20.60 7.44 7.38
C ILE A 73 21.51 6.38 6.80
N ASP A 74 21.85 5.40 7.63
CA ASP A 74 22.63 4.22 7.28
C ASP A 74 21.72 2.99 7.35
N SER A 75 21.72 2.18 6.27
CA SER A 75 20.85 0.99 6.17
C SER A 75 21.62 -0.18 5.60
N TYR A 76 21.67 -1.28 6.36
CA TYR A 76 22.49 -2.44 6.10
C TYR A 76 21.62 -3.68 5.89
N SER A 77 21.90 -4.41 4.81
CA SER A 77 21.41 -5.78 4.60
C SER A 77 22.49 -6.73 5.13
N VAL A 78 22.16 -7.47 6.18
CA VAL A 78 23.12 -8.27 6.95
C VAL A 78 22.85 -9.76 6.73
N TYR A 79 23.89 -10.50 6.32
CA TYR A 79 23.82 -11.95 6.21
C TYR A 79 23.80 -12.61 7.60
N THR A 80 22.97 -13.63 7.74
CA THR A 80 22.93 -14.50 8.93
C THR A 80 22.74 -15.95 8.50
N ASN A 81 22.99 -16.92 9.39
CA ASN A 81 22.78 -18.35 9.10
C ASN A 81 21.31 -18.79 9.29
N LYS A 82 20.35 -17.97 8.84
CA LYS A 82 18.90 -18.23 8.89
C LYS A 82 18.32 -18.40 7.47
N PRO A 83 17.10 -18.93 7.31
CA PRO A 83 16.38 -18.88 6.04
C PRO A 83 16.43 -17.47 5.42
N PRO A 84 16.60 -17.34 4.09
CA PRO A 84 16.71 -16.04 3.45
C PRO A 84 15.45 -15.20 3.71
N ALA A 85 15.64 -13.90 3.91
CA ALA A 85 14.55 -12.96 4.01
C ALA A 85 14.34 -12.27 2.66
N GLY A 86 13.09 -11.89 2.36
CA GLY A 86 12.75 -11.31 1.08
C GLY A 86 11.55 -10.40 1.11
N ALA A 87 10.82 -10.37 -0.01
CA ALA A 87 9.67 -9.52 -0.19
C ALA A 87 8.50 -9.94 0.72
N PHE A 88 8.04 -9.01 1.56
CA PHE A 88 6.79 -9.12 2.30
C PHE A 88 6.02 -7.80 2.17
N ARG A 89 4.69 -7.84 2.27
CA ARG A 89 3.80 -6.66 2.21
C ARG A 89 4.33 -5.51 3.08
N GLY A 90 4.60 -4.37 2.46
CA GLY A 90 5.19 -3.18 3.10
C GLY A 90 6.68 -2.97 2.79
N PHE A 91 7.40 -4.04 2.42
CA PHE A 91 8.74 -4.02 1.80
C PHE A 91 9.76 -3.12 2.52
N GLY A 92 10.02 -3.42 3.80
CA GLY A 92 11.00 -2.70 4.63
C GLY A 92 10.48 -1.41 5.28
N VAL A 93 9.41 -0.82 4.75
CA VAL A 93 8.85 0.44 5.26
C VAL A 93 8.12 0.22 6.58
N SER A 94 7.50 -0.95 6.81
CA SER A 94 6.85 -1.26 8.10
C SER A 94 7.84 -1.24 9.27
N GLN A 95 9.07 -1.70 9.05
CA GLN A 95 10.12 -1.68 10.06
C GLN A 95 10.57 -0.24 10.35
N SER A 96 10.80 0.56 9.31
CA SER A 96 11.14 1.99 9.48
C SER A 96 10.02 2.76 10.16
N ALA A 97 8.77 2.56 9.77
CA ALA A 97 7.60 3.22 10.34
C ALA A 97 7.43 2.91 11.83
N TRP A 98 7.70 1.67 12.27
CA TRP A 98 7.72 1.32 13.69
C TRP A 98 8.60 2.27 14.51
N ALA A 99 9.85 2.46 14.07
CA ALA A 99 10.80 3.32 14.77
C ALA A 99 10.45 4.82 14.64
N VAL A 100 10.12 5.27 13.43
CA VAL A 100 9.76 6.67 13.15
C VAL A 100 8.57 7.09 14.01
N GLU A 101 7.47 6.33 13.96
CA GLU A 101 6.21 6.74 14.57
C GLU A 101 6.19 6.54 16.09
N SER A 102 6.97 5.58 16.61
CA SER A 102 7.25 5.51 18.04
C SER A 102 8.04 6.72 18.51
N GLN A 103 9.03 7.18 17.73
CA GLN A 103 9.83 8.35 18.10
C GLN A 103 9.01 9.65 18.02
N MET A 104 8.11 9.79 17.05
CA MET A 104 7.21 10.94 16.97
C MET A 104 6.35 11.08 18.23
N ASP A 105 5.85 9.96 18.77
CA ASP A 105 5.04 9.96 19.98
C ASP A 105 5.84 10.26 21.26
N ILE A 106 7.08 9.75 21.33
CA ILE A 106 8.05 10.11 22.37
C ILE A 106 8.33 11.63 22.36
N ILE A 107 8.52 12.22 21.17
CA ILE A 107 8.74 13.67 21.01
C ILE A 107 7.51 14.45 21.47
N ALA A 108 6.31 14.06 21.00
CA ALA A 108 5.05 14.72 21.34
C ALA A 108 4.85 14.76 22.87
N THR A 109 5.11 13.63 23.54
CA THR A 109 5.00 13.50 25.00
C THR A 109 6.01 14.40 25.71
N ALA A 110 7.28 14.38 25.29
CA ALA A 110 8.33 15.18 25.92
C ALA A 110 8.10 16.69 25.77
N LEU A 111 7.53 17.13 24.64
CA LEU A 111 7.22 18.53 24.37
C LEU A 111 5.81 18.94 24.84
N LYS A 112 4.98 17.99 25.28
CA LYS A 112 3.57 18.20 25.62
C LYS A 112 2.76 18.81 24.46
N ILE A 113 3.05 18.35 23.24
CA ILE A 113 2.33 18.71 22.02
C ILE A 113 1.40 17.55 21.68
N ASP A 114 0.20 17.83 21.18
CA ASP A 114 -0.70 16.79 20.70
C ASP A 114 -0.04 15.96 19.57
N PRO A 115 -0.03 14.61 19.67
CA PRO A 115 0.61 13.75 18.67
C PRO A 115 0.05 13.86 17.24
N LEU A 116 -1.22 14.20 17.05
CA LEU A 116 -1.80 14.46 15.73
C LEU A 116 -1.26 15.78 15.17
N GLU A 117 -1.30 16.84 15.98
CA GLU A 117 -0.85 18.17 15.56
C GLU A 117 0.65 18.21 15.25
N LEU A 118 1.49 17.52 16.05
CA LEU A 118 2.93 17.41 15.77
C LEU A 118 3.20 16.80 14.38
N ARG A 119 2.41 15.78 13.99
CA ARG A 119 2.53 15.12 12.70
C ARG A 119 2.01 15.99 11.56
N LYS A 120 0.90 16.70 11.76
CA LYS A 120 0.36 17.62 10.76
C LYS A 120 1.27 18.82 10.52
N GLN A 121 1.89 19.35 11.58
CA GLN A 121 2.85 20.46 11.50
C GLN A 121 4.07 20.08 10.65
N ASN A 122 4.62 18.88 10.88
CA ASN A 122 5.86 18.46 10.22
C ASN A 122 5.62 17.63 8.95
N GLY A 123 4.39 17.18 8.70
CA GLY A 123 4.04 16.32 7.57
C GLY A 123 4.26 17.00 6.22
N TYR A 124 4.58 16.20 5.20
CA TYR A 124 4.72 16.70 3.84
C TYR A 124 3.40 17.27 3.29
N ASP A 125 3.54 18.31 2.49
CA ASP A 125 2.51 18.96 1.68
C ASP A 125 2.79 18.74 0.19
N GLU A 126 1.79 19.00 -0.66
CA GLU A 126 2.02 18.99 -2.11
C GLU A 126 3.06 20.05 -2.52
N GLY A 127 4.05 19.64 -3.32
CA GLY A 127 5.16 20.49 -3.75
C GLY A 127 6.39 20.41 -2.86
N ASP A 128 6.30 19.80 -1.67
CA ASP A 128 7.47 19.58 -0.82
C ASP A 128 8.49 18.64 -1.51
N LYS A 129 9.75 18.78 -1.09
CA LYS A 129 10.85 17.91 -1.52
C LYS A 129 11.02 16.75 -0.55
N PHE A 130 11.00 15.53 -1.06
CA PHE A 130 11.36 14.35 -0.28
C PHE A 130 12.88 14.23 -0.14
N VAL A 131 13.38 13.35 0.74
CA VAL A 131 14.83 13.21 1.01
C VAL A 131 15.66 12.85 -0.24
N THR A 132 15.03 12.25 -1.25
CA THR A 132 15.69 11.95 -2.52
C THR A 132 15.60 13.08 -3.57
N GLU A 133 15.17 14.27 -3.12
CA GLU A 133 15.12 15.57 -3.83
C GLU A 133 14.02 15.69 -4.90
N GLU A 134 13.16 14.69 -5.04
CA GLU A 134 12.00 14.80 -5.91
C GLU A 134 10.89 15.63 -5.27
N THR A 135 10.13 16.31 -6.14
CA THR A 135 8.91 17.02 -5.75
C THR A 135 7.79 16.02 -5.54
N LEU A 136 7.20 16.02 -4.35
CA LEU A 136 6.02 15.22 -4.02
C LEU A 136 4.77 15.82 -4.69
N ARG A 137 3.93 14.94 -5.23
CA ARG A 137 2.67 15.27 -5.93
C ARG A 137 1.56 14.36 -5.42
N ALA A 138 0.32 14.85 -5.46
CA ALA A 138 -0.85 14.12 -5.00
C ALA A 138 -0.62 13.57 -3.58
N VAL A 139 -0.45 14.47 -2.62
CA VAL A 139 -0.05 14.16 -1.24
C VAL A 139 -1.26 14.17 -0.32
N GLY A 140 -1.87 13.00 -0.05
CA GLY A 140 -3.04 12.88 0.83
C GLY A 140 -2.73 12.59 2.31
N LEU A 141 -1.56 13.00 2.83
CA LEU A 141 -1.09 12.63 4.16
C LEU A 141 -1.97 13.19 5.29
N LYS A 142 -2.29 14.48 5.23
CA LYS A 142 -3.00 15.19 6.31
C LYS A 142 -4.47 14.80 6.34
N GLU A 143 -5.07 14.61 5.16
CA GLU A 143 -6.42 14.08 4.98
C GLU A 143 -6.54 12.67 5.56
N CYS A 144 -5.54 11.80 5.34
CA CYS A 144 -5.50 10.48 5.96
C CYS A 144 -5.46 10.57 7.50
N LEU A 145 -4.61 11.44 8.05
CA LEU A 145 -4.52 11.66 9.50
C LEU A 145 -5.85 12.17 10.09
N ASP A 146 -6.48 13.14 9.43
CA ASP A 146 -7.75 13.72 9.87
C ASP A 146 -8.89 12.68 9.87
N GLU A 147 -8.97 11.84 8.82
CA GLU A 147 -10.01 10.81 8.74
C GLU A 147 -9.85 9.71 9.79
N VAL A 148 -8.63 9.21 10.05
CA VAL A 148 -8.44 8.22 11.12
C VAL A 148 -8.68 8.81 12.50
N ALA A 149 -8.23 10.05 12.75
CA ALA A 149 -8.45 10.76 14.00
C ALA A 149 -9.95 10.97 14.26
N LYS A 150 -10.69 11.41 13.24
CA LYS A 150 -12.16 11.55 13.29
C LYS A 150 -12.83 10.21 13.57
N SER A 151 -12.43 9.12 12.90
CA SER A 151 -13.03 7.80 13.08
C SER A 151 -12.91 7.29 14.51
N ILE A 152 -11.75 7.43 15.15
CA ILE A 152 -11.57 7.00 16.55
C ILE A 152 -12.01 8.09 17.56
N GLY A 153 -12.54 9.22 17.11
CA GLY A 153 -12.95 10.34 17.96
C GLY A 153 -11.77 10.90 18.77
N TRP A 154 -10.67 11.23 18.10
CA TRP A 154 -9.51 11.90 18.70
C TRP A 154 -9.91 13.16 19.48
N GLY A 155 -9.20 13.47 20.56
CA GLY A 155 -9.52 14.58 21.46
C GLY A 155 -10.72 14.35 22.40
N LYS A 156 -11.57 13.34 22.14
CA LYS A 156 -12.62 12.95 23.09
C LYS A 156 -12.05 11.99 24.12
N LYS A 157 -12.10 12.38 25.40
CA LYS A 157 -11.74 11.50 26.52
C LYS A 157 -12.69 10.30 26.54
N VAL A 158 -12.12 9.11 26.51
CA VAL A 158 -12.84 7.88 26.79
C VAL A 158 -12.40 7.47 28.19
N GLU A 159 -13.22 7.73 29.20
CA GLU A 159 -12.92 7.27 30.55
C GLU A 159 -12.90 5.74 30.56
N GLY A 160 -11.82 5.14 31.07
CA GLY A 160 -11.85 3.74 31.47
C GLY A 160 -12.95 3.55 32.53
N LYS A 161 -13.44 2.31 32.70
CA LYS A 161 -14.38 2.02 33.80
C LYS A 161 -13.65 2.32 35.12
N LYS A 162 -14.02 3.42 35.80
CA LYS A 162 -13.37 3.94 37.02
C LYS A 162 -13.24 2.91 38.15
N GLU A 163 -14.05 1.87 38.12
CA GLU A 163 -14.06 0.76 39.08
C GLU A 163 -13.12 -0.42 38.70
N THR A 164 -12.37 -0.32 37.60
CA THR A 164 -11.55 -1.43 37.08
C THR A 164 -10.08 -1.05 36.90
N ASN A 165 -9.19 -2.05 36.94
CA ASN A 165 -7.78 -1.95 36.57
C ASN A 165 -7.55 -1.84 35.05
N ILE A 166 -8.59 -1.48 34.30
CA ILE A 166 -8.52 -1.29 32.85
C ILE A 166 -8.24 0.18 32.55
N ARG A 167 -7.29 0.43 31.66
CA ARG A 167 -6.98 1.76 31.10
C ARG A 167 -7.24 1.77 29.61
N ARG A 168 -7.74 2.89 29.10
CA ARG A 168 -7.96 3.09 27.67
C ARG A 168 -6.94 4.07 27.13
N GLY A 169 -6.49 3.81 25.90
CA GLY A 169 -5.59 4.70 25.19
C GLY A 169 -5.86 4.74 23.70
N LYS A 170 -5.47 5.85 23.08
CA LYS A 170 -5.58 6.08 21.64
C LYS A 170 -4.20 6.40 21.08
N GLY A 171 -3.92 5.85 19.91
CA GLY A 171 -2.65 6.05 19.23
C GLY A 171 -2.86 6.18 17.74
N LEU A 172 -1.95 6.89 17.09
CA LEU A 172 -1.97 7.07 15.64
C LEU A 172 -0.55 6.95 15.08
N ALA A 173 -0.49 6.66 13.79
CA ALA A 173 0.73 6.58 13.02
C ALA A 173 0.45 6.89 11.55
N CYS A 174 1.44 7.39 10.82
CA CYS A 174 1.35 7.58 9.38
C CYS A 174 2.61 7.09 8.65
N MET A 175 2.52 7.05 7.32
CA MET A 175 3.57 6.49 6.48
C MET A 175 3.69 7.21 5.14
N ILE A 176 4.89 7.07 4.57
CA ILE A 176 5.17 7.35 3.17
C ILE A 176 5.90 6.13 2.59
N LYS A 177 5.55 5.73 1.36
CA LYS A 177 6.23 4.63 0.65
C LYS A 177 6.39 4.97 -0.82
N ALA A 178 7.46 4.46 -1.42
CA ALA A 178 7.68 4.53 -2.87
C ALA A 178 7.13 3.29 -3.58
N THR A 179 6.68 3.48 -4.82
CA THR A 179 6.57 2.40 -5.80
C THR A 179 7.92 2.13 -6.47
N ILE A 180 8.06 0.97 -7.11
CA ILE A 180 9.26 0.61 -7.87
C ILE A 180 9.37 1.48 -9.12
N THR A 181 10.54 2.07 -9.35
CA THR A 181 10.84 2.90 -10.52
C THR A 181 12.35 2.81 -10.82
N PRO A 182 12.79 2.64 -12.09
CA PRO A 182 11.97 2.58 -13.31
C PRO A 182 11.12 1.31 -13.37
N SER A 183 10.06 1.35 -14.15
CA SER A 183 9.14 0.22 -14.31
C SER A 183 8.50 0.21 -15.68
N ILE A 184 8.06 -0.96 -16.15
CA ILE A 184 7.39 -1.13 -17.43
C ILE A 184 6.21 -2.11 -17.31
N SER A 185 5.11 -1.81 -18.00
CA SER A 185 3.99 -2.72 -18.25
C SER A 185 3.53 -2.55 -19.69
N CYS A 186 3.30 -3.66 -20.37
CA CYS A 186 2.70 -3.71 -21.69
C CYS A 186 1.38 -4.50 -21.60
N ALA A 187 0.36 -4.04 -22.33
CA ALA A 187 -0.93 -4.70 -22.42
C ALA A 187 -1.39 -4.74 -23.88
N VAL A 188 -2.13 -5.80 -24.21
CA VAL A 188 -2.86 -5.93 -25.47
C VAL A 188 -4.34 -6.08 -25.15
N VAL A 189 -5.17 -5.31 -25.85
CA VAL A 189 -6.63 -5.42 -25.78
C VAL A 189 -7.12 -5.81 -27.16
N LYS A 190 -7.86 -6.90 -27.24
CA LYS A 190 -8.46 -7.41 -28.48
C LYS A 190 -9.97 -7.17 -28.45
N LEU A 191 -10.48 -6.47 -29.45
CA LEU A 191 -11.92 -6.33 -29.70
C LEU A 191 -12.35 -7.32 -30.78
N ASN A 192 -13.25 -8.23 -30.43
CA ASN A 192 -13.83 -9.21 -31.36
C ASN A 192 -14.99 -8.59 -32.15
N GLU A 193 -15.44 -9.28 -33.19
CA GLU A 193 -16.50 -8.85 -34.11
C GLU A 193 -17.86 -8.64 -33.42
N ASP A 194 -18.10 -9.34 -32.31
CA ASP A 194 -19.31 -9.25 -31.48
C ASP A 194 -19.23 -8.14 -30.41
N ALA A 195 -18.18 -7.31 -30.46
CA ALA A 195 -17.84 -6.28 -29.48
C ALA A 195 -17.43 -6.79 -28.08
N SER A 196 -17.19 -8.10 -27.91
CA SER A 196 -16.53 -8.62 -26.72
C SER A 196 -15.05 -8.25 -26.70
N LEU A 197 -14.48 -8.14 -25.49
CA LEU A 197 -13.09 -7.77 -25.27
C LEU A 197 -12.31 -8.90 -24.61
N SER A 198 -11.08 -9.13 -25.08
CA SER A 198 -10.09 -9.95 -24.40
C SER A 198 -8.87 -9.10 -24.04
N ILE A 199 -8.45 -9.15 -22.77
CA ILE A 199 -7.32 -8.39 -22.25
C ILE A 199 -6.17 -9.35 -21.94
N TYR A 200 -5.02 -9.11 -22.56
CA TYR A 200 -3.77 -9.86 -22.38
C TYR A 200 -2.82 -9.03 -21.52
N THR A 201 -2.52 -9.51 -20.31
CA THR A 201 -1.64 -8.82 -19.36
C THR A 201 -0.74 -9.79 -18.62
N GLY A 202 0.48 -9.36 -18.30
CA GLY A 202 1.40 -10.12 -17.45
C GLY A 202 1.18 -9.93 -15.93
N THR A 203 0.15 -9.19 -15.51
CA THR A 203 -0.16 -9.02 -14.09
C THR A 203 -0.83 -10.29 -13.55
N VAL A 204 -0.35 -10.78 -12.41
CA VAL A 204 -0.82 -12.01 -11.78
C VAL A 204 -1.88 -11.69 -10.72
N GLU A 205 -3.06 -12.27 -10.85
CA GLU A 205 -4.09 -12.21 -9.82
C GLU A 205 -3.73 -13.12 -8.63
N MET A 206 -3.79 -12.59 -7.42
CA MET A 206 -3.51 -13.31 -6.17
C MET A 206 -4.48 -12.93 -5.04
N GLY A 207 -5.66 -12.40 -5.40
CA GLY A 207 -6.73 -11.98 -4.49
C GLY A 207 -6.85 -10.47 -4.34
N GLN A 208 -6.03 -9.67 -5.03
CA GLN A 208 -6.11 -8.21 -5.01
C GLN A 208 -7.20 -7.62 -5.91
N GLY A 209 -7.81 -8.42 -6.80
CA GLY A 209 -8.88 -7.98 -7.69
C GLY A 209 -8.39 -7.18 -8.90
N SER A 210 -7.15 -7.44 -9.34
CA SER A 210 -6.58 -6.86 -10.55
C SER A 210 -7.39 -7.18 -11.80
N GLU A 211 -7.88 -8.41 -11.98
CA GLU A 211 -8.70 -8.77 -13.16
C GLU A 211 -9.94 -7.87 -13.25
N THR A 212 -10.69 -7.75 -12.15
CA THR A 212 -11.86 -6.87 -12.07
C THR A 212 -11.51 -5.42 -12.40
N VAL A 213 -10.44 -4.89 -11.81
CA VAL A 213 -10.06 -3.48 -12.03
C VAL A 213 -9.59 -3.23 -13.46
N LEU A 214 -8.83 -4.15 -14.07
CA LEU A 214 -8.39 -4.02 -15.46
C LEU A 214 -9.58 -4.08 -16.42
N ALA A 215 -10.55 -4.96 -16.17
CA ALA A 215 -11.80 -5.01 -16.94
C ALA A 215 -12.63 -3.73 -16.77
N GLN A 216 -12.75 -3.19 -15.55
CA GLN A 216 -13.41 -1.91 -15.30
C GLN A 216 -12.74 -0.74 -16.04
N ILE A 217 -11.41 -0.74 -16.14
CA ILE A 217 -10.68 0.30 -16.87
C ILE A 217 -11.00 0.23 -18.36
N ALA A 218 -10.86 -0.94 -18.98
CA ALA A 218 -11.16 -1.11 -20.40
C ALA A 218 -12.64 -0.83 -20.71
N GLY A 219 -13.56 -1.35 -19.88
CA GLY A 219 -14.99 -1.12 -20.02
C GLY A 219 -15.37 0.34 -19.88
N LYS A 220 -14.70 1.11 -19.00
CA LYS A 220 -14.93 2.55 -18.89
C LYS A 220 -14.44 3.34 -20.11
N GLU A 221 -13.27 3.01 -20.67
CA GLU A 221 -12.79 3.67 -21.90
C GLU A 221 -13.72 3.39 -23.08
N LEU A 222 -14.10 2.13 -23.28
CA LEU A 222 -14.91 1.68 -24.42
C LEU A 222 -16.43 1.76 -24.17
N GLY A 223 -16.87 2.19 -22.98
CA GLY A 223 -18.29 2.20 -22.60
C GLY A 223 -18.97 0.83 -22.62
N LEU A 224 -18.20 -0.25 -22.48
CA LEU A 224 -18.70 -1.62 -22.55
C LEU A 224 -19.00 -2.20 -21.16
N PRO A 225 -20.04 -3.04 -21.02
CA PRO A 225 -20.35 -3.71 -19.77
C PRO A 225 -19.25 -4.72 -19.41
N ILE A 226 -18.89 -4.80 -18.12
CA ILE A 226 -17.79 -5.66 -17.65
C ILE A 226 -17.99 -7.15 -18.01
N GLN A 227 -19.24 -7.59 -18.16
CA GLN A 227 -19.58 -8.99 -18.48
C GLN A 227 -19.16 -9.40 -19.90
N THR A 228 -18.92 -8.44 -20.80
CA THR A 228 -18.41 -8.72 -22.16
C THR A 228 -16.89 -8.63 -22.24
N ILE A 229 -16.21 -8.48 -21.10
CA ILE A 229 -14.77 -8.28 -21.01
C ILE A 229 -14.14 -9.44 -20.25
N GLN A 230 -13.21 -10.13 -20.92
CA GLN A 230 -12.44 -11.21 -20.33
C GLN A 230 -11.00 -10.77 -20.12
N VAL A 231 -10.51 -10.87 -18.89
CA VAL A 231 -9.07 -10.80 -18.59
C VAL A 231 -8.53 -12.21 -18.62
N LEU A 232 -7.53 -12.47 -19.46
CA LEU A 232 -6.96 -13.80 -19.62
C LEU A 232 -5.92 -14.08 -18.53
N GLY A 233 -5.83 -15.35 -18.13
CA GLY A 233 -4.77 -15.81 -17.23
C GLY A 233 -3.38 -15.59 -17.83
N VAL A 234 -2.37 -15.46 -16.97
CA VAL A 234 -1.00 -15.17 -17.40
C VAL A 234 -0.40 -16.38 -18.13
N ASP A 235 -0.07 -16.18 -19.40
CA ASP A 235 0.68 -17.11 -20.24
C ASP A 235 1.77 -16.33 -20.98
N THR A 236 3.03 -16.60 -20.64
CA THR A 236 4.18 -15.86 -21.16
C THR A 236 4.43 -16.04 -22.65
N ASP A 237 3.81 -17.05 -23.29
CA ASP A 237 3.92 -17.24 -24.74
C ASP A 237 3.08 -16.21 -25.51
N VAL A 238 2.07 -15.61 -24.87
CA VAL A 238 1.08 -14.75 -25.54
C VAL A 238 0.91 -13.38 -24.90
N VAL A 239 1.18 -13.22 -23.60
CA VAL A 239 1.00 -11.93 -22.93
C VAL A 239 2.24 -11.03 -23.09
N PRO A 240 2.06 -9.72 -23.30
CA PRO A 240 3.17 -8.77 -23.32
C PRO A 240 3.90 -8.68 -21.97
N TYR A 241 5.13 -8.17 -22.01
CA TYR A 241 5.99 -8.03 -20.82
C TYR A 241 5.36 -7.18 -19.72
N ASP A 242 5.37 -7.70 -18.49
CA ASP A 242 5.12 -6.96 -17.26
C ASP A 242 6.29 -7.16 -16.29
N LEU A 243 6.76 -6.10 -15.63
CA LEU A 243 7.94 -6.21 -14.78
C LEU A 243 7.72 -7.18 -13.60
N THR A 244 6.59 -7.06 -12.92
CA THR A 244 6.25 -7.83 -11.70
C THR A 244 4.87 -7.41 -11.18
N THR A 245 4.19 -8.34 -10.51
CA THR A 245 3.08 -8.02 -9.59
C THR A 245 3.61 -7.84 -8.18
N SER A 246 4.16 -6.66 -7.90
CA SER A 246 4.64 -6.27 -6.57
C SER A 246 4.68 -4.74 -6.44
N SER A 247 5.08 -4.22 -5.28
CA SER A 247 5.21 -2.78 -5.04
C SER A 247 3.92 -1.97 -5.28
N SER A 248 2.76 -2.62 -5.21
CA SER A 248 1.44 -2.02 -5.45
C SER A 248 1.35 -1.31 -6.81
N ARG A 249 1.98 -1.86 -7.85
CA ARG A 249 2.10 -1.18 -9.14
C ARG A 249 1.03 -1.53 -10.17
N SER A 250 0.32 -2.65 -10.01
CA SER A 250 -0.54 -3.23 -11.06
C SER A 250 -1.64 -2.28 -11.51
N THR A 251 -2.44 -1.73 -10.58
CA THR A 251 -3.49 -0.75 -10.92
C THR A 251 -2.93 0.48 -11.64
N PHE A 252 -1.79 1.00 -11.20
CA PHE A 252 -1.22 2.21 -11.78
C PHE A 252 -0.60 1.94 -13.16
N HIS A 253 0.32 0.97 -13.27
CA HIS A 253 1.08 0.74 -14.49
C HIS A 253 0.32 -0.13 -15.48
N MET A 254 -0.11 -1.33 -15.06
CA MET A 254 -0.84 -2.23 -15.94
C MET A 254 -2.23 -1.67 -16.26
N GLY A 255 -2.91 -1.07 -15.27
CA GLY A 255 -4.18 -0.39 -15.52
C GLY A 255 -4.04 0.75 -16.53
N LYS A 256 -2.98 1.57 -16.45
CA LYS A 256 -2.73 2.60 -17.45
C LYS A 256 -2.35 2.01 -18.82
N ALA A 257 -1.62 0.89 -18.87
CA ALA A 257 -1.33 0.20 -20.13
C ALA A 257 -2.61 -0.33 -20.79
N VAL A 258 -3.52 -0.94 -20.02
CA VAL A 258 -4.85 -1.36 -20.52
C VAL A 258 -5.67 -0.16 -20.98
N GLN A 259 -5.63 0.96 -20.24
CA GLN A 259 -6.30 2.21 -20.66
C GLN A 259 -5.80 2.67 -22.03
N LEU A 260 -4.48 2.70 -22.24
CA LEU A 260 -3.88 3.10 -23.52
C LEU A 260 -4.22 2.12 -24.66
N ALA A 261 -4.21 0.82 -24.39
CA ALA A 261 -4.61 -0.20 -25.36
C ALA A 261 -6.08 -0.06 -25.78
N ALA A 262 -6.98 0.23 -24.83
CA ALA A 262 -8.39 0.50 -25.12
C ALA A 262 -8.56 1.80 -25.94
N GLN A 263 -7.79 2.85 -25.63
CA GLN A 263 -7.78 4.09 -26.42
C GLN A 263 -7.26 3.88 -27.84
N ASP A 264 -6.33 2.96 -28.05
CA ASP A 264 -5.88 2.60 -29.40
C ASP A 264 -6.97 1.88 -30.21
N ILE A 265 -7.76 1.00 -29.58
CA ILE A 265 -8.97 0.43 -30.20
C ILE A 265 -9.95 1.53 -30.60
N MET A 266 -10.22 2.50 -29.72
CA MET A 266 -11.11 3.63 -30.04
C MET A 266 -10.60 4.44 -31.23
N ARG A 267 -9.29 4.70 -31.30
CA ARG A 267 -8.66 5.36 -32.45
C ARG A 267 -8.89 4.58 -33.74
N GLN A 268 -8.73 3.26 -33.73
CA GLN A 268 -8.97 2.40 -34.90
C GLN A 268 -10.44 2.40 -35.31
N LEU A 269 -11.37 2.25 -34.37
CA LEU A 269 -12.82 2.35 -34.63
C LEU A 269 -13.19 3.69 -35.27
N LYS A 270 -12.63 4.79 -34.75
CA LYS A 270 -12.83 6.13 -35.30
C LYS A 270 -12.36 6.23 -36.75
N GLN A 271 -11.17 5.70 -37.05
CA GLN A 271 -10.61 5.67 -38.40
C GLN A 271 -11.48 4.86 -39.38
N ILE A 272 -12.04 3.73 -38.93
CA ILE A 272 -13.00 2.95 -39.72
C ILE A 272 -14.24 3.77 -40.02
N VAL A 273 -14.81 4.44 -39.03
CA VAL A 273 -16.02 5.24 -39.21
C VAL A 273 -15.80 6.40 -40.18
N VAL A 274 -14.71 7.16 -40.02
CA VAL A 274 -14.35 8.25 -40.94
C VAL A 274 -14.25 7.75 -42.38
N LYS A 275 -13.61 6.60 -42.58
CA LYS A 275 -13.39 6.03 -43.92
C LYS A 275 -14.66 5.43 -44.54
N GLU A 276 -15.39 4.60 -43.79
CA GLU A 276 -16.50 3.80 -44.32
C GLU A 276 -17.84 4.54 -44.32
N TYR A 277 -17.99 5.59 -43.50
CA TYR A 277 -19.22 6.40 -43.39
C TYR A 277 -19.03 7.84 -43.89
N GLY A 278 -17.80 8.26 -44.24
CA GLY A 278 -17.53 9.59 -44.82
C GLY A 278 -17.79 10.75 -43.85
N VAL A 279 -17.73 10.51 -42.54
CA VAL A 279 -17.98 11.52 -41.50
C VAL A 279 -16.67 12.20 -41.08
N PRO A 280 -16.62 13.53 -40.90
CA PRO A 280 -15.44 14.22 -40.38
C PRO A 280 -15.03 13.70 -39.00
N GLU A 281 -13.72 13.60 -38.78
CA GLU A 281 -13.17 13.00 -37.57
C GLU A 281 -13.60 13.73 -36.28
N ASP A 282 -13.76 15.05 -36.30
CA ASP A 282 -14.19 15.87 -35.16
C ASP A 282 -15.67 15.62 -34.77
N LYS A 283 -16.45 14.97 -35.64
CA LYS A 283 -17.85 14.62 -35.41
C LYS A 283 -18.05 13.20 -34.87
N VAL A 284 -16.99 12.40 -34.76
CA VAL A 284 -17.06 11.04 -34.24
C VAL A 284 -16.76 11.05 -32.75
N THR A 285 -17.76 10.73 -31.94
CA THR A 285 -17.64 10.66 -30.48
C THR A 285 -18.05 9.30 -29.95
N PHE A 286 -17.64 8.96 -28.73
CA PHE A 286 -17.95 7.69 -28.09
C PHE A 286 -18.74 7.94 -26.82
N ALA A 287 -19.82 7.19 -26.63
CA ALA A 287 -20.61 7.23 -25.41
C ALA A 287 -21.47 5.96 -25.29
N ASP A 288 -21.55 5.43 -24.07
CA ASP A 288 -22.43 4.30 -23.72
C ASP A 288 -22.24 3.06 -24.62
N GLY A 289 -20.99 2.75 -24.97
CA GLY A 289 -20.65 1.59 -25.82
C GLY A 289 -20.99 1.76 -27.30
N LYS A 290 -21.35 2.99 -27.71
CA LYS A 290 -21.71 3.33 -29.09
C LYS A 290 -20.79 4.42 -29.65
N ILE A 291 -20.73 4.47 -30.98
CA ILE A 291 -20.10 5.55 -31.74
C ILE A 291 -21.19 6.51 -32.18
N ARG A 292 -21.17 7.73 -31.68
CA ARG A 292 -22.16 8.77 -32.00
C ARG A 292 -21.67 9.64 -33.15
N LEU A 293 -22.53 9.79 -34.14
CA LEU A 293 -22.41 10.67 -35.30
C LEU A 293 -23.48 11.76 -35.22
N PRO A 294 -23.41 12.84 -36.04
CA PRO A 294 -24.38 13.94 -35.97
C PRO A 294 -25.84 13.50 -36.15
N GLU A 295 -26.09 12.51 -37.01
CA GLU A 295 -27.44 12.09 -37.40
C GLU A 295 -27.81 10.67 -36.93
N THR A 296 -26.85 9.91 -36.38
CA THR A 296 -27.08 8.51 -36.01
C THR A 296 -26.09 8.02 -34.94
N GLN A 297 -26.30 6.79 -34.47
CA GLN A 297 -25.37 6.08 -33.59
C GLN A 297 -25.11 4.68 -34.16
N LEU A 298 -23.88 4.20 -33.99
CA LEU A 298 -23.44 2.90 -34.48
C LEU A 298 -22.97 2.04 -33.31
N ASP A 299 -23.32 0.76 -33.34
CA ASP A 299 -22.75 -0.25 -32.44
C ASP A 299 -21.37 -0.67 -32.94
N TYR A 300 -20.47 -1.07 -32.02
CA TYR A 300 -19.12 -1.50 -32.41
C TYR A 300 -19.16 -2.71 -33.36
N ALA A 301 -20.08 -3.64 -33.14
CA ALA A 301 -20.28 -4.79 -34.01
C ALA A 301 -20.68 -4.39 -35.45
N GLU A 302 -21.49 -3.34 -35.62
CA GLU A 302 -21.87 -2.83 -36.94
C GLU A 302 -20.66 -2.23 -37.68
N VAL A 303 -19.82 -1.49 -36.95
CA VAL A 303 -18.59 -0.90 -37.50
C VAL A 303 -17.56 -1.98 -37.86
N MET A 304 -17.43 -3.01 -37.02
CA MET A 304 -16.59 -4.18 -37.30
C MET A 304 -17.10 -4.92 -38.54
N PHE A 305 -18.39 -5.21 -38.63
CA PHE A 305 -19.00 -5.86 -39.79
C PHE A 305 -18.81 -5.04 -41.07
N LYS A 306 -19.01 -3.71 -41.00
CA LYS A 306 -18.80 -2.81 -42.13
C LYS A 306 -17.35 -2.85 -42.61
N ARG A 307 -16.37 -2.94 -41.70
CA ARG A 307 -14.94 -2.98 -42.03
C ARG A 307 -14.50 -4.28 -42.66
N PHE A 308 -14.92 -5.42 -42.11
CA PHE A 308 -14.43 -6.74 -42.50
C PHE A 308 -15.34 -7.44 -43.51
N GLY A 309 -16.59 -7.01 -43.67
CA GLY A 309 -17.56 -7.57 -44.62
C GLY A 309 -18.12 -8.94 -44.23
N MET A 310 -17.83 -9.43 -43.03
CA MET A 310 -18.31 -10.69 -42.47
C MET A 310 -18.31 -10.64 -40.94
N GLN A 311 -18.96 -11.61 -40.30
CA GLN A 311 -18.86 -11.84 -38.84
C GLN A 311 -17.49 -12.47 -38.51
N GLY A 312 -16.45 -11.66 -38.59
CA GLY A 312 -15.08 -12.06 -38.28
C GLY A 312 -14.12 -10.89 -38.36
N GLY A 313 -12.89 -11.11 -37.91
CA GLY A 313 -11.87 -10.07 -37.80
C GLY A 313 -11.86 -9.43 -36.42
N THR A 314 -10.72 -8.85 -36.07
CA THR A 314 -10.46 -8.36 -34.71
C THR A 314 -9.65 -7.07 -34.80
N LEU A 315 -9.91 -6.14 -33.89
CA LEU A 315 -9.00 -5.01 -33.67
C LEU A 315 -8.10 -5.33 -32.48
N VAL A 316 -6.83 -4.96 -32.61
CA VAL A 316 -5.83 -5.19 -31.58
C VAL A 316 -5.25 -3.84 -31.20
N GLY A 317 -5.46 -3.44 -29.96
CA GLY A 317 -4.92 -2.22 -29.38
C GLY A 317 -3.76 -2.57 -28.47
N GLU A 318 -2.71 -1.78 -28.54
CA GLU A 318 -1.50 -1.95 -27.75
C GLU A 318 -1.31 -0.77 -26.80
N GLY A 319 -0.88 -1.06 -25.58
CA GLY A 319 -0.63 -0.04 -24.57
C GLY A 319 0.65 -0.35 -23.82
N GLN A 320 1.48 0.69 -23.65
CA GLN A 320 2.75 0.59 -22.93
C GLN A 320 2.90 1.74 -21.97
N VAL A 321 3.28 1.43 -20.73
CA VAL A 321 3.61 2.41 -19.71
C VAL A 321 5.03 2.15 -19.24
N LYS A 322 5.89 3.16 -19.36
CA LYS A 322 7.25 3.15 -18.85
C LYS A 322 7.44 4.32 -17.90
N THR A 323 7.87 4.03 -16.67
CA THR A 323 8.26 5.04 -15.69
C THR A 323 9.78 5.08 -15.56
N SER A 324 10.31 6.26 -15.31
CA SER A 324 11.74 6.55 -15.30
C SER A 324 12.13 7.26 -14.01
N THR A 325 13.41 7.18 -13.64
CA THR A 325 13.97 7.95 -12.51
C THR A 325 14.25 9.41 -12.88
N LYS A 326 13.76 9.84 -14.05
CA LYS A 326 13.66 11.24 -14.47
C LYS A 326 12.22 11.48 -14.88
N ASN A 327 11.60 12.56 -14.39
CA ASN A 327 10.28 12.95 -14.83
C ASN A 327 10.34 13.58 -16.24
N GLU A 328 9.18 13.96 -16.77
CA GLU A 328 9.04 14.59 -18.10
C GLU A 328 9.80 15.92 -18.25
N PHE A 329 10.13 16.58 -17.13
CA PHE A 329 10.90 17.83 -17.09
C PHE A 329 12.40 17.59 -16.85
N GLY A 330 12.84 16.33 -16.81
CA GLY A 330 14.23 15.96 -16.56
C GLY A 330 14.64 16.00 -15.08
N GLU A 331 13.74 16.32 -14.16
CA GLU A 331 14.02 16.30 -12.72
C GLU A 331 14.16 14.85 -12.23
N LYS A 332 15.06 14.67 -11.26
CA LYS A 332 15.27 13.38 -10.59
C LYS A 332 13.98 12.92 -9.91
N SER A 333 13.66 11.65 -10.09
CA SER A 333 12.56 10.96 -9.42
C SER A 333 13.04 9.59 -8.95
N THR A 334 12.70 9.19 -7.73
CA THR A 334 12.93 7.81 -7.27
C THR A 334 11.67 6.95 -7.29
N SER A 335 10.51 7.57 -7.54
CA SER A 335 9.23 6.87 -7.57
C SER A 335 8.24 7.53 -8.52
N ALA A 336 7.54 6.71 -9.31
CA ALA A 336 6.51 7.17 -10.23
C ALA A 336 5.34 7.85 -9.50
N PHE A 337 5.04 7.40 -8.28
CA PHE A 337 4.09 8.00 -7.37
C PHE A 337 4.40 7.53 -5.92
N TRP A 338 3.94 8.29 -4.95
CA TRP A 338 4.12 8.00 -3.53
C TRP A 338 2.81 7.56 -2.87
N PHE A 339 2.91 6.62 -1.94
CA PHE A 339 1.79 6.17 -1.13
C PHE A 339 1.80 6.92 0.20
N PHE A 340 0.65 7.44 0.60
CA PHE A 340 0.42 8.01 1.92
C PHE A 340 -0.73 7.27 2.60
N ALA A 341 -0.57 7.00 3.90
CA ALA A 341 -1.61 6.39 4.71
C ALA A 341 -1.44 6.76 6.18
N ALA A 342 -2.52 6.63 6.92
CA ALA A 342 -2.55 6.73 8.37
C ALA A 342 -3.33 5.56 8.98
N GLY A 343 -2.98 5.24 10.22
CA GLY A 343 -3.66 4.26 11.05
C GLY A 343 -3.89 4.84 12.44
N ALA A 344 -5.02 4.51 13.06
CA ALA A 344 -5.31 4.89 14.43
C ALA A 344 -5.96 3.74 15.19
N ALA A 345 -5.53 3.54 16.43
CA ALA A 345 -5.94 2.45 17.29
C ALA A 345 -6.55 2.98 18.59
N GLU A 346 -7.59 2.31 19.06
CA GLU A 346 -8.09 2.43 20.44
C GLU A 346 -7.90 1.09 21.14
N VAL A 347 -7.28 1.10 22.33
CA VAL A 347 -7.00 -0.11 23.10
C VAL A 347 -7.55 -0.01 24.53
N GLU A 348 -7.83 -1.17 25.12
CA GLU A 348 -8.00 -1.37 26.55
C GLU A 348 -6.87 -2.23 27.10
N VAL A 349 -6.19 -1.79 28.16
CA VAL A 349 -5.08 -2.50 28.81
C VAL A 349 -5.45 -2.80 30.25
N ASP A 350 -5.32 -4.06 30.66
CA ASP A 350 -5.40 -4.48 32.06
C ASP A 350 -4.03 -4.32 32.72
N VAL A 351 -3.94 -3.42 33.71
CA VAL A 351 -2.66 -3.09 34.36
C VAL A 351 -2.13 -4.17 35.29
N ASP A 352 -2.96 -5.14 35.69
CA ASP A 352 -2.55 -6.23 36.57
C ASP A 352 -1.90 -7.38 35.79
N THR A 353 -2.23 -7.53 34.51
CA THR A 353 -1.78 -8.66 33.68
C THR A 353 -0.99 -8.24 32.44
N GLY A 354 -1.01 -6.95 32.09
CA GLY A 354 -0.47 -6.41 30.84
C GLY A 354 -1.26 -6.83 29.59
N LYS A 355 -2.32 -7.64 29.72
CA LYS A 355 -3.16 -8.03 28.59
C LYS A 355 -3.87 -6.81 28.04
N PHE A 356 -3.94 -6.70 26.71
CA PHE A 356 -4.69 -5.63 26.07
C PHE A 356 -5.60 -6.16 24.96
N LYS A 357 -6.63 -5.38 24.66
CA LYS A 357 -7.58 -5.61 23.57
C LYS A 357 -7.56 -4.42 22.64
N LEU A 358 -7.50 -4.68 21.33
CA LEU A 358 -7.77 -3.68 20.31
C LEU A 358 -9.28 -3.51 20.18
N ILE A 359 -9.79 -2.33 20.51
CA ILE A 359 -11.23 -2.04 20.53
C ILE A 359 -11.70 -1.55 19.16
N LYS A 360 -10.89 -0.72 18.53
CA LYS A 360 -11.15 -0.17 17.21
C LYS A 360 -9.84 0.11 16.50
N TYR A 361 -9.83 -0.14 15.19
CA TYR A 361 -8.76 0.29 14.31
C TYR A 361 -9.34 1.02 13.10
N ALA A 362 -8.86 2.22 12.82
CA ALA A 362 -9.17 2.97 11.62
C ALA A 362 -7.94 3.03 10.71
N THR A 363 -8.13 2.87 9.41
CA THR A 363 -7.07 3.05 8.42
C THR A 363 -7.54 3.90 7.27
N ALA A 364 -6.79 4.95 6.96
CA ALA A 364 -7.02 5.80 5.80
C ALA A 364 -5.84 5.69 4.85
N VAL A 365 -6.12 5.49 3.56
CA VAL A 365 -5.11 5.43 2.50
C VAL A 365 -5.48 6.43 1.42
N ASP A 366 -4.50 7.20 0.96
CA ASP A 366 -4.60 7.95 -0.28
C ASP A 366 -4.57 6.96 -1.45
N VAL A 367 -5.75 6.73 -2.03
CA VAL A 367 -5.96 5.75 -3.10
C VAL A 367 -5.85 6.36 -4.50
N GLY A 368 -5.54 7.66 -4.60
CA GLY A 368 -5.78 8.40 -5.84
C GLY A 368 -7.27 8.47 -6.15
N LYS A 369 -7.70 7.80 -7.21
CA LYS A 369 -9.11 7.51 -7.51
C LYS A 369 -9.45 6.07 -7.17
N ALA A 370 -10.51 5.85 -6.39
CA ALA A 370 -11.05 4.53 -6.09
C ALA A 370 -11.80 3.97 -7.32
N LEU A 371 -11.13 3.14 -8.12
CA LEU A 371 -11.75 2.49 -9.28
C LEU A 371 -12.84 1.48 -8.89
N ASN A 372 -12.57 0.72 -7.83
CA ASN A 372 -13.52 -0.18 -7.19
C ASN A 372 -13.59 0.14 -5.69
N PRO A 373 -14.47 1.05 -5.24
CA PRO A 373 -14.52 1.48 -3.85
C PRO A 373 -14.68 0.33 -2.85
N LEU A 374 -15.49 -0.68 -3.18
CA LEU A 374 -15.66 -1.87 -2.34
C LEU A 374 -14.35 -2.67 -2.25
N GLY A 375 -13.73 -2.98 -3.40
CA GLY A 375 -12.46 -3.69 -3.46
C GLY A 375 -11.33 -2.94 -2.76
N CYS A 376 -11.31 -1.61 -2.85
CA CYS A 376 -10.37 -0.78 -2.10
C CYS A 376 -10.57 -1.00 -0.60
N ARG A 377 -11.79 -0.80 -0.07
CA ARG A 377 -12.07 -0.98 1.36
C ARG A 377 -11.72 -2.38 1.86
N GLN A 378 -12.00 -3.41 1.07
CA GLN A 378 -11.63 -4.80 1.37
C GLN A 378 -10.10 -4.97 1.45
N GLN A 379 -9.34 -4.39 0.52
CA GLN A 379 -7.88 -4.47 0.58
C GLN A 379 -7.28 -3.71 1.77
N LEU A 380 -7.83 -2.54 2.09
CA LEU A 380 -7.43 -1.77 3.27
C LEU A 380 -7.67 -2.57 4.56
N ALA A 381 -8.85 -3.18 4.70
CA ALA A 381 -9.18 -4.03 5.84
C ALA A 381 -8.26 -5.26 5.93
N GLY A 382 -8.04 -5.96 4.82
CA GLY A 382 -7.12 -7.10 4.77
C GLY A 382 -5.68 -6.74 5.15
N ALA A 383 -5.20 -5.58 4.70
CA ALA A 383 -3.89 -5.05 5.09
C ALA A 383 -3.79 -4.75 6.58
N ALA A 384 -4.84 -4.15 7.15
CA ALA A 384 -4.93 -3.87 8.58
C ALA A 384 -4.90 -5.16 9.40
N ILE A 385 -5.67 -6.19 9.00
CA ILE A 385 -5.69 -7.51 9.66
C ILE A 385 -4.29 -8.14 9.65
N THR A 386 -3.60 -8.13 8.51
CA THR A 386 -2.20 -8.61 8.45
C THR A 386 -1.28 -7.82 9.37
N GLY A 387 -1.42 -6.49 9.42
CA GLY A 387 -0.62 -5.65 10.32
C GLY A 387 -0.92 -5.89 11.81
N ILE A 388 -2.18 -6.19 12.16
CA ILE A 388 -2.59 -6.54 13.54
C ILE A 388 -1.94 -7.86 13.94
N GLY A 389 -1.95 -8.86 13.05
CA GLY A 389 -1.24 -10.12 13.23
C GLY A 389 0.24 -9.90 13.56
N GLN A 390 0.94 -9.12 12.76
CA GLN A 390 2.35 -8.77 12.98
C GLN A 390 2.60 -7.96 14.25
N ALA A 391 1.67 -7.08 14.62
CA ALA A 391 1.83 -6.24 15.79
C ALA A 391 1.68 -7.03 17.09
N MET A 392 0.81 -8.05 17.11
CA MET A 392 0.32 -8.67 18.34
C MET A 392 0.68 -10.15 18.51
N PHE A 393 0.88 -10.90 17.42
CA PHE A 393 0.92 -12.37 17.46
C PHE A 393 2.13 -12.98 16.75
N GLU A 394 2.38 -12.57 15.51
CA GLU A 394 3.28 -13.28 14.61
C GLU A 394 4.76 -13.10 14.99
N GLU A 395 5.48 -14.20 15.21
CA GLU A 395 6.91 -14.23 15.50
C GLU A 395 7.54 -15.49 14.91
N ILE A 396 8.61 -15.34 14.14
CA ILE A 396 9.46 -16.48 13.72
C ILE A 396 10.57 -16.62 14.77
N ALA A 397 10.56 -17.73 15.51
CA ALA A 397 11.46 -17.96 16.63
C ALA A 397 12.62 -18.87 16.25
N TYR A 398 13.82 -18.51 16.68
CA TYR A 398 15.04 -19.30 16.44
C TYR A 398 15.73 -19.64 17.76
N ASP A 399 16.18 -20.89 17.89
CA ASP A 399 17.06 -21.33 18.96
C ASP A 399 18.34 -21.91 18.34
N ASN A 400 19.50 -21.34 18.68
CA ASN A 400 20.81 -21.74 18.13
C ASN A 400 20.83 -21.90 16.59
N GLY A 401 20.11 -21.02 15.89
CA GLY A 401 20.00 -21.01 14.42
C GLY A 401 18.93 -21.95 13.85
N GLN A 402 18.30 -22.78 14.68
CA GLN A 402 17.18 -23.63 14.27
C GLN A 402 15.86 -22.90 14.41
N LEU A 403 15.01 -22.99 13.39
CA LEU A 403 13.63 -22.52 13.47
C LEU A 403 12.83 -23.47 14.35
N ILE A 404 12.28 -22.97 15.46
CA ILE A 404 11.61 -23.80 16.47
C ILE A 404 10.08 -23.79 16.38
N ASN A 405 9.49 -22.93 15.54
CA ASN A 405 8.05 -22.85 15.34
C ASN A 405 7.61 -22.91 13.85
N PRO A 406 8.07 -23.87 13.03
CA PRO A 406 7.71 -23.97 11.60
C PRO A 406 6.30 -24.56 11.39
N ASN A 407 5.32 -24.14 12.19
CA ASN A 407 3.96 -24.66 12.16
C ASN A 407 2.96 -23.57 12.56
N LEU A 408 1.67 -23.77 12.28
CA LEU A 408 0.62 -22.77 12.54
C LEU A 408 0.03 -22.84 13.97
N VAL A 409 0.56 -23.70 14.84
CA VAL A 409 0.22 -23.75 16.26
C VAL A 409 1.10 -22.77 17.03
N ASP A 410 2.40 -22.82 16.80
CA ASP A 410 3.41 -22.01 17.50
C ASP A 410 3.73 -20.70 16.77
N TYR A 411 3.60 -20.64 15.43
CA TYR A 411 3.50 -19.38 14.69
C TYR A 411 2.04 -18.94 14.68
N VAL A 412 1.67 -18.16 15.71
CA VAL A 412 0.27 -17.79 15.94
C VAL A 412 -0.17 -16.75 14.92
N LEU A 413 -1.03 -17.17 13.99
CA LEU A 413 -1.84 -16.27 13.18
C LEU A 413 -3.07 -15.84 13.99
N PRO A 414 -3.53 -14.58 13.86
CA PRO A 414 -4.71 -14.15 14.58
C PRO A 414 -5.97 -14.84 14.03
N SER A 415 -6.87 -15.21 14.94
CA SER A 415 -8.20 -15.74 14.60
C SER A 415 -9.24 -14.63 14.49
N PHE A 416 -10.48 -14.98 14.10
CA PHE A 416 -11.57 -14.02 14.02
C PHE A 416 -11.90 -13.37 15.38
N GLY A 417 -11.73 -14.11 16.48
CA GLY A 417 -11.98 -13.61 17.84
C GLY A 417 -10.91 -12.64 18.34
N ASP A 418 -9.74 -12.61 17.71
CA ASP A 418 -8.63 -11.72 18.05
C ASP A 418 -8.73 -10.35 17.36
N MET A 419 -9.60 -10.23 16.36
CA MET A 419 -9.82 -8.98 15.64
C MET A 419 -10.64 -7.98 16.47
N PRO A 420 -10.39 -6.67 16.30
CA PRO A 420 -11.21 -5.66 16.94
C PRO A 420 -12.65 -5.74 16.39
N PRO A 421 -13.66 -5.41 17.21
CA PRO A 421 -15.06 -5.32 16.76
C PRO A 421 -15.26 -4.38 15.56
N VAL A 422 -14.39 -3.38 15.41
CA VAL A 422 -14.46 -2.39 14.32
C VAL A 422 -13.10 -2.21 13.66
N ILE A 423 -13.04 -2.55 12.37
CA ILE A 423 -11.99 -2.09 11.44
C ILE A 423 -12.67 -1.12 10.47
N ASP A 424 -12.23 0.13 10.44
CA ASP A 424 -12.78 1.18 9.58
C ASP A 424 -11.82 1.52 8.42
N PRO A 425 -12.00 0.92 7.22
CA PRO A 425 -11.21 1.21 6.05
C PRO A 425 -11.75 2.42 5.28
N ILE A 426 -10.94 3.47 5.19
CA ILE A 426 -11.28 4.77 4.62
C ILE A 426 -10.42 5.03 3.37
N CYS A 427 -11.09 5.28 2.24
CA CYS A 427 -10.43 5.70 1.01
C CYS A 427 -10.38 7.23 0.96
N VAL A 428 -9.18 7.80 0.97
CA VAL A 428 -8.95 9.22 0.72
C VAL A 428 -8.60 9.38 -0.76
N GLU A 429 -9.34 10.23 -1.49
CA GLU A 429 -9.13 10.40 -2.92
C GLU A 429 -8.31 11.66 -3.25
N VAL A 430 -7.01 11.49 -3.52
CA VAL A 430 -6.14 12.55 -4.07
C VAL A 430 -5.56 12.09 -5.43
N PRO A 431 -6.31 12.31 -6.53
CA PRO A 431 -6.00 11.73 -7.84
C PRO A 431 -4.59 12.02 -8.36
N ASP A 432 -3.93 10.99 -8.91
CA ASP A 432 -2.67 11.13 -9.63
C ASP A 432 -2.89 11.20 -11.14
N ARG A 433 -2.48 12.30 -11.77
CA ARG A 433 -2.68 12.54 -13.22
C ARG A 433 -2.11 11.43 -14.13
N ASN A 434 -1.11 10.69 -13.67
CA ASN A 434 -0.44 9.66 -14.45
C ASN A 434 -1.12 8.29 -14.34
N GLY A 435 -1.91 8.08 -13.28
CA GLY A 435 -2.67 6.86 -13.05
C GLY A 435 -3.92 6.76 -13.95
N PRO A 436 -4.45 5.56 -14.19
CA PRO A 436 -5.70 5.42 -14.94
C PRO A 436 -6.84 6.07 -14.18
N PHE A 437 -7.47 7.08 -14.80
CA PHE A 437 -8.52 7.92 -14.19
C PHE A 437 -8.14 8.57 -12.85
N GLY A 438 -6.85 8.75 -12.54
CA GLY A 438 -6.41 9.27 -11.26
C GLY A 438 -5.99 8.22 -10.22
N ALA A 439 -6.12 6.93 -10.52
CA ALA A 439 -5.91 5.85 -9.55
C ALA A 439 -4.44 5.62 -9.19
N LYS A 440 -4.19 5.31 -7.91
CA LYS A 440 -2.89 4.82 -7.41
C LYS A 440 -2.98 3.33 -7.08
N GLY A 441 -1.84 2.74 -6.72
CA GLY A 441 -1.85 1.46 -6.03
C GLY A 441 -2.20 1.61 -4.55
N ILE A 442 -2.73 0.53 -3.94
CA ILE A 442 -3.12 0.53 -2.52
C ILE A 442 -2.71 -0.73 -1.77
N GLY A 443 -2.06 -1.68 -2.46
CA GLY A 443 -1.89 -3.04 -2.00
C GLY A 443 -1.08 -3.20 -0.72
N GLU A 444 -0.32 -2.20 -0.25
CA GLU A 444 0.56 -2.34 0.92
C GLU A 444 0.36 -1.27 2.00
N SER A 445 -0.28 -0.14 1.68
CA SER A 445 -0.18 1.09 2.46
C SER A 445 -0.81 0.98 3.85
N ALA A 446 -1.98 0.36 3.95
CA ALA A 446 -2.74 0.23 5.20
C ALA A 446 -2.10 -0.69 6.25
N LEU A 447 -1.13 -1.54 5.87
CA LEU A 447 -0.41 -2.42 6.81
C LEU A 447 0.60 -1.62 7.65
N ILE A 448 1.26 -0.65 7.03
CA ILE A 448 2.48 -0.03 7.57
C ILE A 448 2.25 0.74 8.88
N PRO A 449 1.17 1.53 9.06
CA PRO A 449 0.98 2.28 10.30
C PRO A 449 0.41 1.45 11.46
N VAL A 450 0.04 0.18 11.24
CA VAL A 450 -0.72 -0.62 12.23
C VAL A 450 0.04 -0.82 13.53
N ALA A 451 1.24 -1.42 13.47
CA ALA A 451 2.04 -1.71 14.65
C ALA A 451 2.35 -0.45 15.48
N PRO A 452 2.90 0.63 14.91
CA PRO A 452 3.17 1.83 15.71
C PRO A 452 1.89 2.50 16.26
N ALA A 453 0.77 2.50 15.53
CA ALA A 453 -0.49 3.05 16.05
C ALA A 453 -0.95 2.30 17.31
N ILE A 454 -0.86 0.96 17.31
CA ILE A 454 -1.20 0.13 18.47
C ILE A 454 -0.24 0.40 19.62
N ALA A 455 1.08 0.49 19.38
CA ALA A 455 2.04 0.75 20.44
C ALA A 455 1.90 2.16 21.06
N ASN A 456 1.58 3.16 20.23
CA ASN A 456 1.25 4.51 20.71
C ASN A 456 -0.02 4.49 21.57
N ALA A 457 -1.03 3.69 21.19
CA ALA A 457 -2.25 3.55 21.99
C ALA A 457 -2.01 2.86 23.34
N VAL A 458 -1.15 1.83 23.37
CA VAL A 458 -0.72 1.18 24.63
C VAL A 458 0.04 2.17 25.51
N PHE A 459 0.94 2.96 24.93
CA PHE A 459 1.68 3.98 25.66
C PHE A 459 0.75 5.07 26.24
N ASP A 460 -0.22 5.55 25.47
CA ASP A 460 -1.23 6.50 25.95
C ASP A 460 -2.07 5.90 27.10
N ALA A 461 -2.39 4.61 27.04
CA ALA A 461 -3.20 3.94 28.07
C ALA A 461 -2.47 3.81 29.41
N VAL A 462 -1.19 3.42 29.40
CA VAL A 462 -0.49 2.98 30.63
C VAL A 462 0.91 3.56 30.83
N GLY A 463 1.39 4.42 29.93
CA GLY A 463 2.67 5.14 30.05
C GLY A 463 3.93 4.32 29.77
N VAL A 464 3.81 3.03 29.42
CA VAL A 464 4.97 2.16 29.15
C VAL A 464 5.23 2.03 27.65
N ARG A 465 6.50 2.09 27.26
CA ARG A 465 6.90 2.05 25.85
C ARG A 465 7.48 0.68 25.48
N ILE A 466 6.72 -0.08 24.72
CA ILE A 466 7.21 -1.31 24.07
C ILE A 466 8.07 -0.93 22.87
N ARG A 467 9.24 -1.58 22.72
CA ARG A 467 10.25 -1.23 21.72
C ARG A 467 10.49 -2.30 20.65
N ASP A 468 10.00 -3.51 20.88
CA ASP A 468 10.17 -4.67 20.01
C ASP A 468 8.85 -5.42 19.83
N LEU A 469 8.63 -5.92 18.61
CA LEU A 469 7.43 -6.67 18.21
C LEU A 469 7.64 -8.18 18.40
N PRO A 470 6.57 -8.96 18.59
CA PRO A 470 5.19 -8.51 18.79
C PRO A 470 4.96 -7.91 20.19
N ILE A 471 3.91 -7.09 20.33
CA ILE A 471 3.49 -6.45 21.58
C ILE A 471 2.79 -7.51 22.45
N LYS A 472 3.58 -8.21 23.27
CA LYS A 472 3.06 -9.26 24.17
C LYS A 472 2.62 -8.68 25.52
N ALA A 473 1.60 -9.30 26.13
CA ALA A 473 1.11 -8.93 27.46
C ALA A 473 2.20 -8.95 28.53
N GLU A 474 3.07 -9.97 28.49
CA GLU A 474 4.23 -10.09 29.38
C GLU A 474 5.15 -8.87 29.33
N LYS A 475 5.44 -8.35 28.12
CA LYS A 475 6.31 -7.17 27.95
C LYS A 475 5.69 -5.92 28.56
N ILE A 476 4.36 -5.78 28.45
CA ILE A 476 3.62 -4.67 29.06
C ILE A 476 3.65 -4.80 30.58
N PHE A 477 3.36 -5.98 31.12
CA PHE A 477 3.37 -6.25 32.55
C PHE A 477 4.74 -5.98 33.18
N LEU A 478 5.81 -6.53 32.61
CA LEU A 478 7.17 -6.31 33.11
C LEU A 478 7.57 -4.83 33.08
N ALA A 479 7.21 -4.10 32.02
CA ALA A 479 7.48 -2.66 31.93
C ALA A 479 6.70 -1.84 32.98
N LEU A 480 5.48 -2.27 33.33
CA LEU A 480 4.70 -1.64 34.40
C LEU A 480 5.34 -1.87 35.76
N GLU A 481 5.75 -3.10 36.06
CA GLU A 481 6.42 -3.45 37.33
C GLU A 481 7.75 -2.71 37.49
N GLU A 482 8.56 -2.61 36.43
CA GLU A 482 9.79 -1.81 36.45
C GLU A 482 9.53 -0.32 36.74
N THR A 483 8.41 0.22 36.26
CA THR A 483 8.04 1.62 36.49
C THR A 483 7.61 1.82 37.95
N LYS A 484 6.80 0.90 38.49
CA LYS A 484 6.41 0.89 39.91
C LYS A 484 7.61 0.76 40.86
N ALA A 485 8.63 -0.01 40.48
CA ALA A 485 9.84 -0.17 41.28
C ALA A 485 10.74 1.09 41.30
N LYS A 486 10.57 2.01 40.33
CA LYS A 486 11.34 3.27 40.21
C LYS A 486 10.62 4.48 40.81
N SER A 487 9.31 4.38 41.04
CA SER A 487 8.47 5.39 41.70
C SER A 487 8.42 5.19 43.20
#